data_AF-A0A2G8XRU3-F1
#
_entry.id   AF-A0A2G8XRU3-F1
#
_cell.length_a   1.000
_cell.length_b   1.000
_cell.length_c   1.000
_cell.angle_alpha   90.00
_cell.angle_beta   90.00
_cell.angle_gamma   90.00
#
_symmetry.space_group_name_H-M   'P 1'
#
loop_
_entity.id
_entity.type
_entity.pdbx_description
1 polymer ?
#
loop_
_entity_poly.entity_id
_entity_poly.type
_entity_poly.pdbx_seq_one_letter_code
_entity_poly.pdbx_strand_id
1 'polypeptide(L)'
;MSPSNSSSAAQDAHRAAELPIDVGDVTSFCCTVFPFELDSMQFVRGAVHQMINNSRRFSGGQVRVDFLRAGGHPTVSFLLPPGEGKAEVPLAHVQRLSMKTALCCPLATDTTGGYSAVAAGRTGKLPGQAAKGISSGTDADAASEFDAVFGLEFKDEATANAFFTEWSRVRSPATLGSAEVSPASASAARTKEQRKRMGGHMGDMDASVVETYFQYYGKMANQMNMLQDTVRTTTYQRAIVENRADFEGKTVMDVGAGSGILSFFAAQAGAKKVYAVEASNMAATIALLCKGNPSLGSRIQIINKPLESIEDSEVPEKVDVLISEPIGTLLFNERMIETYLSARDRFLKPGGKMFPSKSSLYIAPFVDYVLHSDMMNKCNFWKQTQFCGVDLSNALEVAVVEQFRQPVVDYIDPSLLLAPPHQKEFDFTKISRESLEE
;
A
#
# COMPACT_ATOMS: atom_id res chain seq x y z
N MET A 1 43.01 65.51 -22.32
CA MET A 1 43.62 64.77 -21.18
C MET A 1 43.34 63.29 -21.39
N SER A 2 44.28 62.58 -22.02
CA SER A 2 44.52 61.14 -21.80
C SER A 2 45.51 61.03 -20.62
N PRO A 3 45.74 59.87 -19.94
CA PRO A 3 46.14 58.59 -20.56
C PRO A 3 45.53 57.33 -19.85
N SER A 4 45.27 56.20 -20.53
CA SER A 4 46.12 55.04 -20.88
C SER A 4 46.23 53.90 -19.84
N ASN A 5 46.06 52.67 -20.36
CA ASN A 5 46.83 51.43 -20.07
C ASN A 5 46.67 50.71 -18.71
N SER A 6 46.76 49.37 -18.58
CA SER A 6 46.88 48.23 -19.52
C SER A 6 47.06 46.92 -18.71
N SER A 7 46.61 45.79 -19.28
CA SER A 7 47.15 44.40 -19.18
C SER A 7 47.19 43.69 -17.81
N SER A 8 46.97 42.37 -17.69
CA SER A 8 47.35 41.27 -18.59
C SER A 8 46.37 40.08 -18.51
N ALA A 9 45.94 39.53 -19.65
CA ALA A 9 46.38 38.23 -20.22
C ALA A 9 45.95 37.02 -19.36
N ALA A 10 44.89 36.31 -19.76
CA ALA A 10 44.87 35.25 -20.78
C ALA A 10 45.01 33.86 -20.14
N GLN A 11 44.01 32.99 -20.32
CA GLN A 11 44.23 31.69 -20.95
C GLN A 11 42.92 30.95 -21.20
N ASP A 12 42.70 30.71 -22.49
CA ASP A 12 41.83 29.71 -23.07
C ASP A 12 42.00 28.33 -22.44
N ALA A 13 40.89 27.63 -22.23
CA ALA A 13 40.87 26.18 -22.16
C ALA A 13 39.62 25.64 -22.86
N HIS A 14 39.84 25.25 -24.11
CA HIS A 14 39.22 24.15 -24.84
C HIS A 14 37.82 23.67 -24.45
N ARG A 15 36.90 24.05 -25.35
CA ARG A 15 35.65 23.37 -25.69
C ARG A 15 35.94 21.92 -26.14
N ALA A 16 35.52 20.93 -25.38
CA ALA A 16 35.18 19.61 -25.90
C ALA A 16 33.65 19.54 -26.01
N ALA A 17 33.17 19.41 -27.23
CA ALA A 17 31.76 19.22 -27.52
C ALA A 17 31.34 17.82 -27.09
N GLU A 18 30.58 17.72 -25.99
CA GLU A 18 29.79 16.53 -25.72
C GLU A 18 28.49 16.62 -26.51
N LEU A 19 28.32 15.65 -27.42
CA LEU A 19 27.05 15.37 -28.09
C LEU A 19 25.96 15.12 -27.05
N PRO A 20 24.68 15.47 -27.32
CA PRO A 20 23.60 15.25 -26.37
C PRO A 20 23.41 13.74 -26.18
N ILE A 21 23.68 13.25 -24.97
CA ILE A 21 23.23 11.91 -24.58
C ILE A 21 21.71 12.03 -24.44
N ASP A 22 20.98 11.35 -25.30
CA ASP A 22 19.54 11.18 -25.21
C ASP A 22 19.22 10.33 -23.98
N VAL A 23 18.97 10.98 -22.83
CA VAL A 23 18.55 10.32 -21.59
C VAL A 23 17.08 10.67 -21.35
N GLY A 24 16.17 9.95 -22.01
CA GLY A 24 14.72 10.10 -21.80
C GLY A 24 14.28 9.93 -20.35
N ASP A 25 13.07 10.39 -20.01
CA ASP A 25 12.30 10.12 -18.78
C ASP A 25 12.99 10.31 -17.40
N VAL A 26 14.19 10.90 -17.33
CA VAL A 26 14.90 11.10 -16.06
C VAL A 26 14.40 12.35 -15.33
N THR A 27 13.95 12.16 -14.10
CA THR A 27 13.64 13.25 -13.14
C THR A 27 14.46 13.08 -11.87
N SER A 28 15.05 14.19 -11.40
CA SER A 28 15.91 14.23 -10.21
C SER A 28 15.22 14.89 -9.01
N PHE A 29 15.33 14.29 -7.83
CA PHE A 29 14.77 14.79 -6.57
C PHE A 29 15.84 14.91 -5.49
N CYS A 30 15.81 15.98 -4.69
CA CYS A 30 16.70 16.09 -3.53
C CYS A 30 15.98 15.59 -2.27
N CYS A 31 16.59 14.64 -1.57
CA CYS A 31 16.08 14.08 -0.33
C CYS A 31 17.21 13.67 0.62
N THR A 32 16.86 13.41 1.87
CA THR A 32 17.75 12.77 2.85
C THR A 32 17.40 11.30 2.94
N VAL A 33 18.40 10.42 2.94
CA VAL A 33 18.21 8.98 3.15
C VAL A 33 18.34 8.67 4.64
N PHE A 34 17.48 7.79 5.14
CA PHE A 34 17.62 7.22 6.47
C PHE A 34 17.42 5.70 6.45
N PRO A 35 18.26 4.92 7.15
CA PRO A 35 18.08 3.49 7.28
C PRO A 35 16.91 3.16 8.22
N PHE A 36 16.28 2.00 8.03
CA PHE A 36 15.38 1.41 9.02
C PHE A 36 16.15 0.34 9.81
N GLU A 37 16.47 0.61 11.08
CA GLU A 37 17.01 -0.44 11.97
C GLU A 37 15.89 -1.46 12.30
N LEU A 38 16.20 -2.76 12.17
CA LEU A 38 15.26 -3.87 12.36
C LEU A 38 14.51 -3.84 13.70
N ASP A 39 15.09 -3.25 14.74
CA ASP A 39 14.52 -3.22 16.09
C ASP A 39 13.45 -2.13 16.31
N SER A 40 13.22 -1.26 15.32
CA SER A 40 12.32 -0.09 15.44
C SER A 40 10.95 -0.27 14.79
N MET A 41 10.58 -1.51 14.45
CA MET A 41 9.26 -1.86 13.89
C MET A 41 8.09 -1.72 14.88
N GLN A 42 8.30 -1.16 16.06
CA GLN A 42 7.24 -0.86 17.03
C GLN A 42 6.92 0.65 16.98
N PHE A 43 5.68 1.01 16.62
CA PHE A 43 5.07 2.35 16.70
C PHE A 43 5.38 3.36 15.57
N VAL A 44 4.71 3.23 14.42
CA VAL A 44 4.77 4.22 13.32
C VAL A 44 3.81 5.40 13.55
N ARG A 45 4.30 6.39 14.31
CA ARG A 45 4.07 7.85 14.15
C ARG A 45 4.82 8.62 15.23
N GLY A 46 4.84 8.09 16.45
CA GLY A 46 5.55 8.66 17.59
C GLY A 46 7.06 8.42 17.55
N ALA A 47 7.50 7.22 17.15
CA ALA A 47 8.91 6.87 17.07
C ALA A 47 9.64 7.65 15.96
N VAL A 48 8.98 7.90 14.82
CA VAL A 48 9.56 8.68 13.70
C VAL A 48 9.89 10.12 14.14
N HIS A 49 9.04 10.76 14.93
CA HIS A 49 9.28 12.13 15.40
C HIS A 49 10.38 12.21 16.47
N GLN A 50 10.52 11.18 17.32
CA GLN A 50 11.64 11.07 18.26
C GLN A 50 12.95 10.67 17.58
N MET A 51 12.90 9.80 16.56
CA MET A 51 14.06 9.40 15.78
C MET A 51 14.65 10.55 14.99
N ILE A 52 13.83 11.35 14.27
CA ILE A 52 14.29 12.56 13.55
C ILE A 52 15.04 13.54 14.47
N ASN A 53 14.64 13.61 15.75
CA ASN A 53 15.32 14.45 16.73
C ASN A 53 16.63 13.82 17.26
N ASN A 54 16.69 12.48 17.38
CA ASN A 54 17.89 11.76 17.82
C ASN A 54 18.91 11.52 16.71
N SER A 55 18.49 11.48 15.44
CA SER A 55 19.36 11.29 14.27
C SER A 55 20.08 12.56 13.80
N ARG A 56 19.91 13.69 14.51
CA ARG A 56 20.79 14.87 14.37
C ARG A 56 22.28 14.60 14.71
N ARG A 57 22.64 13.38 15.11
CA ARG A 57 24.02 12.92 15.29
C ARG A 57 24.62 12.17 14.10
N PHE A 58 23.84 11.81 13.08
CA PHE A 58 24.33 11.12 11.89
C PHE A 58 24.10 12.00 10.66
N SER A 59 25.19 12.39 10.00
CA SER A 59 25.19 13.26 8.83
C SER A 59 24.63 12.53 7.60
N GLY A 60 23.31 12.39 7.52
CA GLY A 60 22.61 12.03 6.29
C GLY A 60 22.73 13.18 5.29
N GLY A 61 23.70 13.09 4.38
CA GLY A 61 23.90 14.05 3.30
C GLY A 61 22.67 14.14 2.40
N GLN A 62 22.41 15.33 1.84
CA GLN A 62 21.38 15.50 0.82
C GLN A 62 21.81 14.73 -0.43
N VAL A 63 21.03 13.72 -0.83
CA VAL A 63 21.29 12.94 -2.04
C VAL A 63 20.36 13.40 -3.16
N ARG A 64 20.84 13.28 -4.40
CA ARG A 64 19.99 13.39 -5.58
C ARG A 64 19.55 11.99 -6.01
N VAL A 65 18.24 11.80 -6.07
CA VAL A 65 17.56 10.59 -6.50
C VAL A 65 17.05 10.77 -7.91
N ASP A 66 17.46 9.89 -8.82
CA ASP A 66 16.98 9.86 -10.20
C ASP A 66 16.16 8.60 -10.47
N PHE A 67 15.07 8.72 -11.23
CA PHE A 67 14.32 7.56 -11.70
C PHE A 67 14.82 7.07 -13.06
N LEU A 68 15.00 5.76 -13.16
CA LEU A 68 15.41 5.07 -14.38
C LEU A 68 14.61 3.77 -14.55
N ARG A 69 14.47 3.30 -15.79
CA ARG A 69 14.05 1.92 -16.07
C ARG A 69 15.26 1.13 -16.55
N ALA A 70 15.89 0.38 -15.66
CA ALA A 70 16.97 -0.54 -15.99
C ALA A 70 16.45 -1.98 -15.89
N GLY A 71 16.73 -2.82 -16.90
CA GLY A 71 16.32 -4.23 -16.89
C GLY A 71 14.80 -4.47 -16.78
N GLY A 72 13.97 -3.49 -17.16
CA GLY A 72 12.50 -3.59 -17.09
C GLY A 72 11.89 -3.25 -15.72
N HIS A 73 12.69 -2.85 -14.73
CA HIS A 73 12.23 -2.46 -13.39
C HIS A 73 12.50 -0.97 -13.13
N PRO A 74 11.63 -0.28 -12.36
CA PRO A 74 11.94 1.04 -11.83
C PRO A 74 13.13 0.97 -10.86
N THR A 75 14.14 1.78 -11.12
CA THR A 75 15.37 1.89 -10.33
C THR A 75 15.50 3.31 -9.83
N VAL A 76 15.95 3.46 -8.59
CA VAL A 76 16.40 4.74 -8.04
C VAL A 76 17.92 4.77 -8.05
N SER A 77 18.46 5.81 -8.67
CA SER A 77 19.88 6.12 -8.64
C SER A 77 20.17 7.17 -7.57
N PHE A 78 21.20 6.94 -6.76
CA PHE A 78 21.75 7.90 -5.81
C PHE A 78 23.06 8.48 -6.33
N LEU A 79 23.10 9.80 -6.47
CA LEU A 79 24.35 10.54 -6.65
C LEU A 79 24.96 10.81 -5.28
N LEU A 80 26.03 10.08 -4.96
CA LEU A 80 26.82 10.26 -3.74
C LEU A 80 27.74 11.48 -3.86
N PRO A 81 28.29 12.00 -2.73
CA PRO A 81 29.24 13.12 -2.74
C PRO A 81 30.41 12.91 -3.72
N PRO A 82 31.06 13.99 -4.19
CA PRO A 82 32.03 13.91 -5.27
C PRO A 82 33.19 12.97 -4.94
N GLY A 83 33.28 11.85 -5.68
CA GLY A 83 34.33 10.84 -5.57
C GLY A 83 33.84 9.40 -5.36
N GLU A 84 32.58 9.19 -4.97
CA GLU A 84 32.08 7.86 -4.52
C GLU A 84 31.17 7.13 -5.53
N GLY A 85 31.00 7.65 -6.75
CA GLY A 85 30.24 6.98 -7.81
C GLY A 85 28.72 7.08 -7.69
N LYS A 86 28.01 6.30 -8.50
CA LYS A 86 26.54 6.25 -8.61
C LYS A 86 26.08 4.89 -8.09
N ALA A 87 25.15 4.86 -7.13
CA ALA A 87 24.53 3.62 -6.65
C ALA A 87 23.13 3.49 -7.25
N GLU A 88 22.79 2.34 -7.82
CA GLU A 88 21.50 2.09 -8.47
C GLU A 88 20.75 0.97 -7.74
N VAL A 89 19.59 1.28 -7.17
CA VAL A 89 18.80 0.34 -6.38
C VAL A 89 17.49 0.04 -7.10
N PRO A 90 17.29 -1.19 -7.61
CA PRO A 90 16.01 -1.59 -8.19
C PRO A 90 14.97 -1.67 -7.08
N LEU A 91 13.79 -1.07 -7.29
CA LEU A 91 12.77 -0.99 -6.25
C LEU A 91 11.58 -1.89 -6.57
N ALA A 92 11.23 -2.75 -5.61
CA ALA A 92 9.99 -3.54 -5.65
C ALA A 92 8.78 -2.68 -5.29
N HIS A 93 8.94 -1.77 -4.33
CA HIS A 93 7.85 -0.95 -3.82
C HIS A 93 8.33 0.40 -3.27
N VAL A 94 7.48 1.41 -3.39
CA VAL A 94 7.63 2.69 -2.69
C VAL A 94 6.29 3.09 -2.08
N GLN A 95 6.27 3.35 -0.77
CA GLN A 95 5.07 3.70 -0.02
C GLN A 95 5.20 5.08 0.61
N ARG A 96 4.17 5.91 0.52
CA ARG A 96 4.11 7.19 1.24
C ARG A 96 3.85 6.96 2.72
N LEU A 97 4.75 7.46 3.58
CA LEU A 97 4.62 7.38 5.05
C LEU A 97 4.06 8.67 5.65
N SER A 98 4.41 9.82 5.08
CA SER A 98 3.89 11.13 5.50
C SER A 98 3.80 12.10 4.31
N MET A 99 3.43 13.36 4.57
CA MET A 99 3.45 14.40 3.53
C MET A 99 4.83 14.60 2.92
N LYS A 100 5.91 14.26 3.62
CA LYS A 100 7.29 14.48 3.20
C LYS A 100 8.19 13.24 3.20
N THR A 101 7.66 12.05 3.48
CA THR A 101 8.50 10.84 3.60
C THR A 101 7.97 9.67 2.78
N ALA A 102 8.90 8.91 2.22
CA ALA A 102 8.65 7.66 1.50
C ALA A 102 9.45 6.50 2.13
N LEU A 103 8.86 5.31 2.09
CA LEU A 103 9.50 4.03 2.36
C LEU A 103 9.88 3.40 1.02
N CYS A 104 11.12 2.98 0.85
CA CYS A 104 11.63 2.34 -0.36
C CYS A 104 12.05 0.90 -0.05
N CYS A 105 11.53 -0.05 -0.84
CA CYS A 105 11.80 -1.47 -0.70
C CYS A 105 12.61 -1.95 -1.91
N PRO A 106 13.89 -2.33 -1.74
CA PRO A 106 14.70 -2.92 -2.80
C PRO A 106 14.13 -4.24 -3.34
N LEU A 107 14.36 -4.52 -4.63
CA LEU A 107 14.15 -5.84 -5.23
C LEU A 107 15.34 -6.73 -4.84
N ALA A 108 15.08 -7.92 -4.26
CA ALA A 108 16.17 -8.81 -3.89
C ALA A 108 16.85 -9.39 -5.15
N THR A 109 18.18 -9.27 -5.26
CA THR A 109 18.96 -9.99 -6.26
C THR A 109 19.29 -11.38 -5.75
N ASP A 110 18.85 -12.41 -6.49
CA ASP A 110 19.38 -13.76 -6.34
C ASP A 110 20.79 -13.78 -6.95
N THR A 111 21.83 -13.49 -6.16
CA THR A 111 23.21 -14.02 -6.25
C THR A 111 24.20 -13.12 -5.52
N THR A 112 25.16 -13.75 -4.85
CA THR A 112 26.42 -13.17 -4.35
C THR A 112 27.08 -12.26 -5.41
N GLY A 113 27.12 -10.95 -5.16
CA GLY A 113 27.85 -9.98 -5.99
C GLY A 113 27.23 -8.59 -5.92
N GLY A 114 27.93 -7.65 -5.29
CA GLY A 114 27.50 -6.26 -5.13
C GLY A 114 27.22 -5.53 -6.45
N TYR A 115 26.56 -4.38 -6.32
CA TYR A 115 26.26 -3.47 -7.44
C TYR A 115 27.51 -3.26 -8.31
N SER A 116 27.36 -3.52 -9.61
CA SER A 116 28.43 -3.41 -10.59
C SER A 116 28.94 -1.96 -10.68
N ALA A 117 30.00 -1.64 -9.94
CA ALA A 117 30.82 -0.49 -10.22
C ALA A 117 31.47 -0.68 -11.61
N VAL A 118 31.07 0.13 -12.59
CA VAL A 118 31.73 0.18 -13.90
C VAL A 118 33.15 0.74 -13.68
N ALA A 119 34.12 -0.17 -13.62
CA ALA A 119 35.52 0.15 -13.42
C ALA A 119 36.17 0.77 -14.67
N ALA A 120 36.89 1.87 -14.49
CA ALA A 120 37.79 2.45 -15.48
C ALA A 120 39.26 2.09 -15.16
N GLY A 121 39.96 1.54 -16.17
CA GLY A 121 41.41 1.79 -16.38
C GLY A 121 42.44 0.88 -15.71
N ARG A 122 43.17 0.13 -16.55
CA ARG A 122 44.29 -0.80 -16.27
C ARG A 122 45.58 -0.12 -15.75
N THR A 123 46.42 -0.86 -15.00
CA THR A 123 47.78 -1.32 -15.41
C THR A 123 48.52 -2.06 -14.27
N GLY A 124 49.33 -3.06 -14.64
CA GLY A 124 50.53 -3.48 -13.87
C GLY A 124 50.45 -4.84 -13.16
N LYS A 125 51.23 -5.80 -13.64
CA LYS A 125 51.29 -7.21 -13.20
C LYS A 125 52.70 -7.50 -12.67
N LEU A 126 52.82 -8.39 -11.67
CA LEU A 126 53.87 -9.44 -11.44
C LEU A 126 54.66 -9.42 -10.10
N PRO A 127 55.12 -10.60 -9.61
CA PRO A 127 54.97 -11.04 -8.22
C PRO A 127 56.27 -11.45 -7.49
N GLY A 128 56.15 -11.69 -6.18
CA GLY A 128 56.97 -12.65 -5.44
C GLY A 128 57.86 -12.07 -4.35
N GLN A 129 57.56 -12.38 -3.08
CA GLN A 129 58.42 -13.13 -2.16
C GLN A 129 57.79 -13.22 -0.77
N ALA A 130 57.98 -14.40 -0.17
CA ALA A 130 57.44 -14.81 1.12
C ALA A 130 58.13 -14.12 2.30
N ALA A 131 57.37 -13.82 3.37
CA ALA A 131 57.31 -14.65 4.58
C ALA A 131 56.93 -13.84 5.84
N LYS A 132 56.05 -14.48 6.64
CA LYS A 132 55.81 -14.36 8.09
C LYS A 132 55.01 -13.16 8.61
N GLY A 133 53.81 -13.48 9.10
CA GLY A 133 53.18 -12.78 10.23
C GLY A 133 51.66 -12.71 10.13
N ILE A 134 50.96 -13.72 10.69
CA ILE A 134 49.59 -13.66 11.25
C ILE A 134 48.51 -12.99 10.35
N SER A 135 47.71 -13.79 9.62
CA SER A 135 46.29 -13.45 9.31
C SER A 135 45.51 -14.62 8.66
N SER A 136 44.23 -14.76 9.06
CA SER A 136 43.05 -15.18 8.27
C SER A 136 41.84 -15.18 9.24
N GLY A 137 40.84 -14.31 9.19
CA GLY A 137 40.22 -13.64 8.05
C GLY A 137 39.01 -14.43 7.59
N THR A 138 37.80 -13.94 7.85
CA THR A 138 36.68 -14.02 6.89
C THR A 138 35.85 -12.76 7.04
N ASP A 139 35.81 -12.02 5.94
CA ASP A 139 35.00 -10.86 5.66
C ASP A 139 33.52 -11.15 5.98
N ALA A 140 32.95 -10.36 6.90
CA ALA A 140 31.51 -10.19 6.95
C ALA A 140 31.17 -9.07 5.97
N ASP A 141 30.61 -9.46 4.84
CA ASP A 141 30.13 -8.60 3.77
C ASP A 141 29.45 -7.34 4.32
N ALA A 142 30.04 -6.18 4.05
CA ALA A 142 29.36 -4.91 4.13
C ALA A 142 28.29 -4.91 3.02
N ALA A 143 27.09 -5.41 3.34
CA ALA A 143 25.90 -5.16 2.55
C ALA A 143 25.83 -3.66 2.31
N SER A 144 25.69 -3.23 1.06
CA SER A 144 25.62 -1.81 0.77
C SER A 144 24.43 -1.24 1.55
N GLU A 145 24.54 -0.02 2.04
CA GLU A 145 23.58 0.62 2.95
C GLU A 145 22.14 0.67 2.38
N PHE A 146 21.97 0.37 1.09
CA PHE A 146 20.72 0.33 0.35
C PHE A 146 20.17 -1.07 0.03
N ASP A 147 20.82 -2.14 0.49
CA ASP A 147 20.34 -3.53 0.34
C ASP A 147 19.22 -3.88 1.33
N ALA A 148 18.94 -2.99 2.29
CA ALA A 148 17.85 -3.08 3.25
C ALA A 148 16.74 -2.05 2.94
N VAL A 149 15.56 -2.22 3.56
CA VAL A 149 14.48 -1.23 3.47
C VAL A 149 14.98 0.12 4.02
N PHE A 150 14.83 1.19 3.24
CA PHE A 150 15.30 2.53 3.59
C PHE A 150 14.21 3.57 3.36
N GLY A 151 14.39 4.76 3.92
CA GLY A 151 13.47 5.88 3.81
C GLY A 151 14.05 7.08 3.08
N LEU A 152 13.18 7.85 2.43
CA LEU A 152 13.49 9.13 1.82
C LEU A 152 12.70 10.24 2.52
N GLU A 153 13.38 11.28 2.95
CA GLU A 153 12.76 12.52 3.45
C GLU A 153 12.97 13.66 2.44
N PHE A 154 11.87 14.20 1.94
CA PHE A 154 11.87 15.31 0.98
C PHE A 154 11.85 16.66 1.69
N LYS A 155 12.48 17.65 1.07
CA LYS A 155 12.54 19.03 1.59
C LYS A 155 11.15 19.61 1.89
N ASP A 156 10.20 19.37 0.99
CA ASP A 156 8.84 19.86 1.07
C ASP A 156 7.84 18.89 0.45
N GLU A 157 6.56 19.14 0.75
CA GLU A 157 5.45 18.33 0.28
C GLU A 157 5.31 18.37 -1.25
N ALA A 158 5.64 19.50 -1.88
CA ALA A 158 5.59 19.63 -3.33
C ALA A 158 6.59 18.69 -4.02
N THR A 159 7.82 18.59 -3.49
CA THR A 159 8.87 17.69 -3.96
C THR A 159 8.46 16.22 -3.74
N ALA A 160 7.88 15.90 -2.59
CA ALA A 160 7.35 14.56 -2.32
C ALA A 160 6.22 14.20 -3.30
N ASN A 161 5.28 15.10 -3.54
CA ASN A 161 4.17 14.91 -4.47
C ASN A 161 4.68 14.70 -5.92
N ALA A 162 5.66 15.49 -6.34
CA ALA A 162 6.29 15.34 -7.64
C ALA A 162 6.98 13.97 -7.77
N PHE A 163 7.72 13.54 -6.75
CA PHE A 163 8.33 12.21 -6.69
C PHE A 163 7.29 11.08 -6.81
N PHE A 164 6.19 11.12 -6.05
CA PHE A 164 5.17 10.06 -6.11
C PHE A 164 4.39 10.04 -7.43
N THR A 165 4.17 11.21 -8.01
CA THR A 165 3.55 11.33 -9.35
C THR A 165 4.42 10.63 -10.39
N GLU A 166 5.70 10.90 -10.32
CA GLU A 166 6.69 10.40 -11.26
C GLU A 166 7.00 8.92 -11.05
N TRP A 167 7.08 8.46 -9.80
CA TRP A 167 7.13 7.04 -9.46
C TRP A 167 5.95 6.27 -10.06
N SER A 168 4.73 6.83 -9.98
CA SER A 168 3.54 6.22 -10.57
C SER A 168 3.63 6.14 -12.10
N ARG A 169 4.20 7.17 -12.74
CA ARG A 169 4.48 7.20 -14.18
C ARG A 169 5.49 6.12 -14.57
N VAL A 170 6.62 6.05 -13.88
CA VAL A 170 7.71 5.10 -14.16
C VAL A 170 7.34 3.65 -13.84
N ARG A 171 6.36 3.40 -12.96
CA ARG A 171 5.82 2.04 -12.73
C ARG A 171 4.77 1.60 -13.76
N SER A 172 4.21 2.52 -14.55
CA SER A 172 3.10 2.22 -15.47
C SER A 172 3.61 1.57 -16.78
N PRO A 173 3.13 0.39 -17.19
CA PRO A 173 3.66 -0.34 -18.35
C PRO A 173 3.26 0.31 -19.71
N ALA A 174 3.99 1.34 -20.12
CA ALA A 174 4.02 1.97 -21.46
C ALA A 174 5.38 2.70 -21.54
N THR A 175 6.21 2.71 -22.58
CA THR A 175 6.10 2.40 -24.02
C THR A 175 7.54 2.21 -24.52
N LEU A 176 7.86 1.10 -25.20
CA LEU A 176 9.07 0.96 -26.01
C LEU A 176 8.66 1.22 -27.47
N GLY A 177 9.08 2.37 -28.00
CA GLY A 177 9.17 2.67 -29.44
C GLY A 177 7.96 3.33 -30.11
N SER A 178 8.01 4.65 -30.34
CA SER A 178 8.12 5.26 -31.68
C SER A 178 7.88 6.79 -31.67
N ALA A 179 8.93 7.54 -32.01
CA ALA A 179 9.07 8.86 -32.64
C ALA A 179 7.99 9.98 -32.50
N GLU A 180 8.48 11.11 -31.96
CA GLU A 180 8.24 12.54 -32.28
C GLU A 180 6.82 13.08 -32.60
N VAL A 181 6.31 13.96 -31.72
CA VAL A 181 5.72 15.28 -32.10
C VAL A 181 5.99 16.31 -30.97
N SER A 182 6.44 17.50 -31.37
CA SER A 182 6.77 18.67 -30.53
C SER A 182 5.55 19.42 -29.94
N PRO A 183 5.76 20.32 -28.95
CA PRO A 183 4.73 20.74 -28.00
C PRO A 183 4.00 22.00 -28.42
N ALA A 184 2.66 21.98 -28.38
CA ALA A 184 1.86 23.20 -28.32
C ALA A 184 0.49 22.95 -27.68
N SER A 185 0.10 23.90 -26.84
CA SER A 185 -1.22 24.15 -26.26
C SER A 185 -1.66 23.25 -25.09
N ALA A 186 -1.57 23.87 -23.92
CA ALA A 186 -2.37 23.59 -22.75
C ALA A 186 -3.88 23.56 -23.06
N SER A 187 -4.60 22.87 -22.19
CA SER A 187 -6.06 22.85 -22.06
C SER A 187 -6.84 22.03 -23.10
N ALA A 188 -6.97 20.72 -22.85
CA ALA A 188 -8.19 19.99 -23.18
C ALA A 188 -8.33 18.74 -22.29
N ALA A 189 -9.56 18.46 -21.89
CA ALA A 189 -10.00 17.45 -20.95
C ALA A 189 -9.33 16.08 -21.11
N ARG A 190 -8.90 15.48 -19.97
CA ARG A 190 -8.54 14.06 -19.90
C ARG A 190 -9.81 13.22 -20.13
N THR A 191 -10.02 12.80 -21.37
CA THR A 191 -10.97 11.75 -21.70
C THR A 191 -10.41 10.41 -21.23
N LYS A 192 -11.26 9.65 -20.54
CA LYS A 192 -11.03 8.33 -19.92
C LYS A 192 -10.10 7.42 -20.72
N GLU A 193 -8.95 7.11 -20.14
CA GLU A 193 -8.19 5.90 -20.45
C GLU A 193 -9.11 4.69 -20.19
N GLN A 194 -9.26 3.80 -21.17
CA GLN A 194 -10.08 2.59 -21.05
C GLN A 194 -9.45 1.62 -20.04
N ARG A 195 -9.65 1.89 -18.74
CA ARG A 195 -9.58 0.84 -17.71
C ARG A 195 -10.63 -0.21 -18.11
N LYS A 196 -10.21 -1.46 -18.33
CA LYS A 196 -11.14 -2.61 -18.47
C LYS A 196 -12.14 -2.50 -17.31
N ARG A 197 -13.43 -2.36 -17.63
CA ARG A 197 -14.46 -2.22 -16.59
C ARG A 197 -14.34 -3.43 -15.67
N MET A 198 -14.23 -3.20 -14.36
CA MET A 198 -14.24 -4.30 -13.40
C MET A 198 -15.55 -5.07 -13.60
N GLY A 199 -15.47 -6.40 -13.58
CA GLY A 199 -16.68 -7.23 -13.60
C GLY A 199 -17.43 -7.14 -12.27
N GLY A 200 -18.62 -7.74 -12.21
CA GLY A 200 -19.39 -7.84 -10.97
C GLY A 200 -19.81 -6.48 -10.40
N HIS A 201 -20.11 -6.44 -9.10
CA HIS A 201 -20.68 -5.26 -8.45
C HIS A 201 -19.77 -4.02 -8.51
N MET A 202 -18.47 -4.22 -8.34
CA MET A 202 -17.51 -3.12 -8.38
C MET A 202 -17.48 -2.41 -9.75
N GLY A 203 -17.93 -3.07 -10.83
CA GLY A 203 -18.12 -2.47 -12.14
C GLY A 203 -19.29 -1.48 -12.24
N ASP A 204 -20.28 -1.63 -11.34
CA ASP A 204 -21.48 -0.79 -11.25
C ASP A 204 -21.24 0.43 -10.35
N MET A 205 -20.24 0.38 -9.47
CA MET A 205 -19.84 1.50 -8.61
C MET A 205 -19.00 2.55 -9.35
N ASP A 206 -19.04 3.78 -8.85
CA ASP A 206 -18.15 4.84 -9.33
C ASP A 206 -16.69 4.47 -9.06
N ALA A 207 -15.85 4.56 -10.09
CA ALA A 207 -14.43 4.20 -10.02
C ALA A 207 -13.67 4.96 -8.92
N SER A 208 -14.06 6.21 -8.64
CA SER A 208 -13.45 7.02 -7.57
C SER A 208 -13.78 6.49 -6.17
N VAL A 209 -14.98 5.93 -5.98
CA VAL A 209 -15.40 5.30 -4.71
C VAL A 209 -14.59 4.04 -4.48
N VAL A 210 -14.46 3.18 -5.51
CA VAL A 210 -13.67 1.94 -5.42
C VAL A 210 -12.20 2.25 -5.17
N GLU A 211 -11.65 3.26 -5.84
CA GLU A 211 -10.26 3.68 -5.63
C GLU A 211 -10.05 4.23 -4.21
N THR A 212 -10.97 5.05 -3.70
CA THR A 212 -10.91 5.57 -2.32
C THR A 212 -10.99 4.44 -1.29
N TYR A 213 -11.84 3.44 -1.53
CA TYR A 213 -11.96 2.25 -0.70
C TYR A 213 -10.64 1.47 -0.63
N PHE A 214 -10.02 1.14 -1.77
CA PHE A 214 -8.73 0.43 -1.78
C PHE A 214 -7.60 1.27 -1.19
N GLN A 215 -7.59 2.59 -1.40
CA GLN A 215 -6.62 3.48 -0.76
C GLN A 215 -6.80 3.54 0.76
N TYR A 216 -8.03 3.44 1.27
CA TYR A 216 -8.30 3.34 2.70
C TYR A 216 -7.72 2.03 3.26
N TYR A 217 -8.06 0.88 2.68
CA TYR A 217 -7.60 -0.42 3.18
C TYR A 217 -6.12 -0.73 2.92
N GLY A 218 -5.50 -0.01 1.99
CA GLY A 218 -4.06 0.00 1.74
C GLY A 218 -3.22 0.69 2.83
N LYS A 219 -3.85 1.31 3.84
CA LYS A 219 -3.14 1.98 4.94
C LYS A 219 -2.82 1.00 6.07
N MET A 220 -1.56 0.95 6.47
CA MET A 220 -1.10 0.14 7.60
C MET A 220 -1.84 0.45 8.90
N ALA A 221 -2.18 1.72 9.16
CA ALA A 221 -2.94 2.11 10.35
C ALA A 221 -4.32 1.43 10.41
N ASN A 222 -5.00 1.28 9.26
CA ASN A 222 -6.31 0.63 9.21
C ASN A 222 -6.19 -0.88 9.40
N GLN A 223 -5.17 -1.51 8.80
CA GLN A 223 -4.86 -2.93 9.05
C GLN A 223 -4.52 -3.16 10.53
N MET A 224 -3.73 -2.28 11.14
CA MET A 224 -3.40 -2.35 12.56
C MET A 224 -4.64 -2.25 13.44
N ASN A 225 -5.57 -1.32 13.16
CA ASN A 225 -6.82 -1.21 13.91
C ASN A 225 -7.62 -2.53 13.87
N MET A 226 -7.71 -3.16 12.69
CA MET A 226 -8.40 -4.44 12.52
C MET A 226 -7.69 -5.60 13.24
N LEU A 227 -6.35 -5.63 13.22
CA LEU A 227 -5.55 -6.67 13.88
C LEU A 227 -5.53 -6.53 15.41
N GLN A 228 -5.62 -5.30 15.93
CA GLN A 228 -5.67 -5.01 17.36
C GLN A 228 -7.03 -5.34 17.98
N ASP A 229 -8.08 -5.48 17.18
CA ASP A 229 -9.31 -6.09 17.63
C ASP A 229 -9.06 -7.59 17.88
N THR A 230 -8.79 -7.88 19.16
CA THR A 230 -8.48 -9.23 19.62
C THR A 230 -9.68 -10.16 19.53
N VAL A 231 -10.90 -9.65 19.77
CA VAL A 231 -12.12 -10.47 19.67
C VAL A 231 -12.30 -10.92 18.23
N ARG A 232 -12.20 -10.00 17.27
CA ARG A 232 -12.22 -10.30 15.84
C ARG A 232 -11.13 -11.29 15.47
N THR A 233 -9.85 -10.93 15.68
CA THR A 233 -8.71 -11.68 15.14
C THR A 233 -8.60 -13.08 15.75
N THR A 234 -8.79 -13.21 17.07
CA THR A 234 -8.70 -14.52 17.73
C THR A 234 -9.91 -15.40 17.43
N THR A 235 -11.10 -14.84 17.20
CA THR A 235 -12.27 -15.62 16.80
C THR A 235 -12.07 -16.27 15.43
N TYR A 236 -11.54 -15.51 14.45
CA TYR A 236 -11.16 -16.07 13.16
C TYR A 236 -10.06 -17.13 13.27
N GLN A 237 -9.01 -16.85 14.07
CA GLN A 237 -7.93 -17.81 14.30
C GLN A 237 -8.49 -19.13 14.88
N ARG A 238 -9.32 -19.04 15.92
CA ARG A 238 -9.94 -20.21 16.56
C ARG A 238 -10.86 -20.95 15.60
N ALA A 239 -11.70 -20.25 14.85
CA ALA A 239 -12.58 -20.87 13.86
C ALA A 239 -11.79 -21.69 12.81
N ILE A 240 -10.62 -21.20 12.39
CA ILE A 240 -9.76 -21.91 11.43
C ILE A 240 -8.99 -23.06 12.09
N VAL A 241 -8.33 -22.80 13.22
CA VAL A 241 -7.43 -23.77 13.88
C VAL A 241 -8.21 -24.90 14.56
N GLU A 242 -9.34 -24.60 15.20
CA GLU A 242 -10.18 -25.62 15.86
C GLU A 242 -10.89 -26.52 14.81
N ASN A 243 -11.10 -26.02 13.58
CA ASN A 243 -11.63 -26.81 12.46
C ASN A 243 -10.53 -27.29 11.50
N ARG A 244 -9.34 -27.62 12.03
CA ARG A 244 -8.15 -28.02 11.24
C ARG A 244 -8.45 -29.04 10.13
N ALA A 245 -9.35 -29.99 10.36
CA ALA A 245 -9.74 -31.01 9.39
C ALA A 245 -10.32 -30.44 8.08
N ASP A 246 -10.93 -29.25 8.13
CA ASP A 246 -11.43 -28.55 6.95
C ASP A 246 -10.31 -27.85 6.16
N PHE A 247 -9.12 -27.65 6.74
CA PHE A 247 -8.01 -26.91 6.13
C PHE A 247 -6.81 -27.81 5.77
N GLU A 248 -6.55 -28.86 6.55
CA GLU A 248 -5.34 -29.67 6.39
C GLU A 248 -5.26 -30.34 5.01
N GLY A 249 -4.18 -30.07 4.28
CA GLY A 249 -3.97 -30.56 2.93
C GLY A 249 -4.90 -29.95 1.87
N LYS A 250 -5.70 -28.94 2.21
CA LYS A 250 -6.67 -28.29 1.32
C LYS A 250 -6.11 -27.07 0.59
N THR A 251 -6.76 -26.72 -0.51
CA THR A 251 -6.55 -25.44 -1.21
C THR A 251 -7.58 -24.43 -0.71
N VAL A 252 -7.10 -23.27 -0.26
CA VAL A 252 -7.91 -22.20 0.37
C VAL A 252 -7.83 -20.93 -0.47
N MET A 253 -8.88 -20.12 -0.50
CA MET A 253 -8.81 -18.74 -0.99
C MET A 253 -9.26 -17.77 0.10
N ASP A 254 -8.44 -16.76 0.34
CA ASP A 254 -8.66 -15.65 1.26
C ASP A 254 -9.06 -14.41 0.44
N VAL A 255 -10.33 -14.01 0.54
CA VAL A 255 -10.92 -12.95 -0.27
C VAL A 255 -10.84 -11.62 0.47
N GLY A 256 -10.11 -10.65 -0.10
CA GLY A 256 -9.84 -9.39 0.58
C GLY A 256 -8.84 -9.59 1.72
N ALA A 257 -7.70 -10.22 1.41
CA ALA A 257 -6.77 -10.74 2.41
C ALA A 257 -6.17 -9.65 3.32
N GLY A 258 -6.16 -8.38 2.90
CA GLY A 258 -5.59 -7.27 3.66
C GLY A 258 -4.13 -7.53 4.00
N SER A 259 -3.80 -7.57 5.30
CA SER A 259 -2.47 -7.96 5.78
C SER A 259 -2.09 -9.43 5.54
N GLY A 260 -3.04 -10.28 5.14
CA GLY A 260 -2.87 -11.72 4.92
C GLY A 260 -3.01 -12.56 6.19
N ILE A 261 -3.46 -12.00 7.30
CA ILE A 261 -3.51 -12.70 8.60
C ILE A 261 -4.35 -13.98 8.55
N LEU A 262 -5.50 -13.97 7.86
CA LEU A 262 -6.34 -15.15 7.71
C LEU A 262 -5.66 -16.23 6.84
N SER A 263 -4.94 -15.82 5.80
CA SER A 263 -4.08 -16.70 5.02
C SER A 263 -3.01 -17.39 5.87
N PHE A 264 -2.39 -16.67 6.81
CA PHE A 264 -1.44 -17.29 7.76
C PHE A 264 -2.12 -18.28 8.71
N PHE A 265 -3.32 -17.99 9.20
CA PHE A 265 -4.08 -18.94 10.02
C PHE A 265 -4.44 -20.21 9.24
N ALA A 266 -4.84 -20.09 7.98
CA ALA A 266 -5.08 -21.25 7.11
C ALA A 266 -3.79 -22.07 6.90
N ALA A 267 -2.65 -21.42 6.67
CA ALA A 267 -1.36 -22.09 6.58
C ALA A 267 -0.97 -22.81 7.89
N GLN A 268 -1.23 -22.20 9.06
CA GLN A 268 -1.03 -22.81 10.38
C GLN A 268 -1.91 -24.05 10.60
N ALA A 269 -3.15 -24.01 10.10
CA ALA A 269 -4.08 -25.14 10.11
C ALA A 269 -3.70 -26.24 9.09
N GLY A 270 -2.59 -26.08 8.36
CA GLY A 270 -2.05 -27.12 7.49
C GLY A 270 -2.55 -27.06 6.06
N ALA A 271 -3.13 -25.94 5.62
CA ALA A 271 -3.49 -25.74 4.21
C ALA A 271 -2.31 -26.07 3.29
N LYS A 272 -2.59 -26.80 2.22
CA LYS A 272 -1.59 -27.13 1.18
C LYS A 272 -1.18 -25.87 0.43
N LYS A 273 -2.18 -25.03 0.12
CA LYS A 273 -2.03 -23.81 -0.66
C LYS A 273 -3.11 -22.79 -0.27
N VAL A 274 -2.75 -21.52 -0.21
CA VAL A 274 -3.66 -20.42 0.04
C VAL A 274 -3.52 -19.37 -1.07
N TYR A 275 -4.61 -19.05 -1.76
CA TYR A 275 -4.70 -17.90 -2.66
C TYR A 275 -5.12 -16.66 -1.87
N ALA A 276 -4.18 -15.77 -1.58
CA ALA A 276 -4.45 -14.50 -0.91
C ALA A 276 -4.82 -13.44 -1.96
N VAL A 277 -6.12 -13.17 -2.12
CA VAL A 277 -6.64 -12.19 -3.08
C VAL A 277 -6.75 -10.84 -2.40
N GLU A 278 -5.95 -9.87 -2.86
CA GLU A 278 -5.90 -8.53 -2.29
C GLU A 278 -5.78 -7.50 -3.41
N ALA A 279 -6.66 -6.50 -3.45
CA ALA A 279 -6.69 -5.52 -4.53
C ALA A 279 -5.86 -4.26 -4.26
N SER A 280 -5.60 -3.96 -2.98
CA SER A 280 -4.83 -2.79 -2.56
C SER A 280 -3.32 -3.06 -2.58
N ASN A 281 -2.54 -2.02 -2.32
CA ASN A 281 -1.09 -2.16 -2.14
C ASN A 281 -0.69 -3.00 -0.92
N MET A 282 -1.64 -3.42 -0.06
CA MET A 282 -1.34 -4.29 1.07
C MET A 282 -0.83 -5.67 0.64
N ALA A 283 -1.06 -6.09 -0.61
CA ALA A 283 -0.44 -7.27 -1.20
C ALA A 283 1.10 -7.28 -1.08
N ALA A 284 1.75 -6.10 -1.11
CA ALA A 284 3.19 -5.99 -0.89
C ALA A 284 3.57 -6.34 0.56
N THR A 285 2.74 -5.94 1.53
CA THR A 285 2.91 -6.31 2.95
C THR A 285 2.75 -7.82 3.14
N ILE A 286 1.77 -8.45 2.48
CA ILE A 286 1.64 -9.92 2.51
C ILE A 286 2.92 -10.58 2.03
N ALA A 287 3.52 -10.09 0.93
CA ALA A 287 4.76 -10.63 0.39
C ALA A 287 5.93 -10.52 1.40
N LEU A 288 6.06 -9.38 2.09
CA LEU A 288 7.05 -9.19 3.15
C LEU A 288 6.83 -10.16 4.31
N LEU A 289 5.59 -10.32 4.77
CA LEU A 289 5.25 -11.24 5.85
C LEU A 289 5.49 -12.70 5.45
N CYS A 290 5.20 -13.09 4.20
CA CYS A 290 5.49 -14.42 3.68
C CYS A 290 7.00 -14.69 3.67
N LYS A 291 7.80 -13.71 3.24
CA LYS A 291 9.27 -13.79 3.25
C LYS A 291 9.83 -13.91 4.68
N GLY A 292 9.28 -13.16 5.62
CA GLY A 292 9.67 -13.21 7.04
C GLY A 292 9.23 -14.49 7.77
N ASN A 293 8.24 -15.21 7.24
CA ASN A 293 7.66 -16.41 7.85
C ASN A 293 7.64 -17.58 6.86
N PRO A 294 8.78 -18.05 6.34
CA PRO A 294 8.83 -18.97 5.19
C PRO A 294 8.14 -20.31 5.42
N SER A 295 8.08 -20.79 6.67
CA SER A 295 7.39 -22.03 7.05
C SER A 295 5.87 -21.99 6.76
N LEU A 296 5.27 -20.79 6.79
CA LEU A 296 3.86 -20.55 6.48
C LEU A 296 3.70 -19.88 5.12
N GLY A 297 4.51 -18.85 4.86
CA GLY A 297 4.46 -18.00 3.67
C GLY A 297 4.70 -18.74 2.36
N SER A 298 5.48 -19.83 2.37
CA SER A 298 5.71 -20.67 1.18
C SER A 298 4.43 -21.32 0.63
N ARG A 299 3.36 -21.40 1.44
CA ARG A 299 2.06 -21.94 1.04
C ARG A 299 1.11 -20.86 0.49
N ILE A 300 1.46 -19.58 0.63
CA ILE A 300 0.59 -18.45 0.30
C ILE A 300 1.00 -17.88 -1.07
N GLN A 301 0.10 -17.99 -2.04
CA GLN A 301 0.21 -17.35 -3.34
C GLN A 301 -0.63 -16.07 -3.36
N ILE A 302 0.02 -14.93 -3.56
CA ILE A 302 -0.63 -13.62 -3.57
C ILE A 302 -1.18 -13.34 -4.98
N ILE A 303 -2.45 -12.94 -5.07
CA ILE A 303 -3.08 -12.43 -6.28
C ILE A 303 -3.44 -10.96 -6.02
N ASN A 304 -2.61 -10.05 -6.54
CA ASN A 304 -2.77 -8.61 -6.34
C ASN A 304 -3.75 -7.99 -7.35
N LYS A 305 -5.04 -8.31 -7.23
CA LYS A 305 -6.12 -7.86 -8.12
C LYS A 305 -7.46 -7.84 -7.39
N PRO A 306 -8.42 -7.00 -7.82
CA PRO A 306 -9.83 -7.21 -7.48
C PRO A 306 -10.28 -8.61 -7.93
N LEU A 307 -11.07 -9.29 -7.10
CA LEU A 307 -11.55 -10.66 -7.35
C LEU A 307 -12.25 -10.77 -8.72
N GLU A 308 -13.04 -9.78 -9.06
CA GLU A 308 -13.84 -9.71 -10.28
C GLU A 308 -12.98 -9.57 -11.55
N SER A 309 -11.69 -9.23 -11.39
CA SER A 309 -10.72 -9.13 -12.48
C SER A 309 -9.79 -10.35 -12.59
N ILE A 310 -9.91 -11.32 -11.69
CA ILE A 310 -9.13 -12.56 -11.72
C ILE A 310 -9.60 -13.43 -12.88
N GLU A 311 -8.67 -13.91 -13.69
CA GLU A 311 -8.94 -14.87 -14.77
C GLU A 311 -8.86 -16.31 -14.25
N ASP A 312 -9.65 -17.23 -14.83
CA ASP A 312 -9.70 -18.63 -14.37
C ASP A 312 -8.34 -19.35 -14.47
N SER A 313 -7.45 -18.87 -15.35
CA SER A 313 -6.07 -19.37 -15.48
C SER A 313 -5.19 -19.08 -14.26
N GLU A 314 -5.51 -18.03 -13.49
CA GLU A 314 -4.76 -17.63 -12.28
C GLU A 314 -5.14 -18.50 -11.07
N VAL A 315 -6.35 -19.07 -11.10
CA VAL A 315 -6.88 -20.01 -10.11
C VAL A 315 -7.32 -21.29 -10.83
N PRO A 316 -6.38 -22.10 -11.35
CA PRO A 316 -6.67 -23.21 -12.25
C PRO A 316 -7.42 -24.37 -11.56
N GLU A 317 -7.30 -24.47 -10.24
CA GLU A 317 -8.08 -25.41 -9.44
C GLU A 317 -9.07 -24.64 -8.56
N LYS A 318 -10.34 -25.07 -8.57
CA LYS A 318 -11.31 -24.60 -7.58
C LYS A 318 -10.81 -24.90 -6.17
N VAL A 319 -11.18 -24.06 -5.20
CA VAL A 319 -10.73 -24.17 -3.81
C VAL A 319 -11.67 -25.02 -2.97
N ASP A 320 -11.14 -25.67 -1.94
CA ASP A 320 -11.92 -26.45 -0.97
C ASP A 320 -12.58 -25.55 0.08
N VAL A 321 -11.92 -24.44 0.46
CA VAL A 321 -12.37 -23.51 1.49
C VAL A 321 -12.23 -22.07 1.02
N LEU A 322 -13.26 -21.26 1.25
CA LEU A 322 -13.21 -19.81 1.17
C LEU A 322 -13.21 -19.19 2.56
N ILE A 323 -12.22 -18.34 2.82
CA ILE A 323 -12.16 -17.52 4.02
C ILE A 323 -12.21 -16.05 3.64
N SER A 324 -12.84 -15.23 4.47
CA SER A 324 -12.91 -13.78 4.27
C SER A 324 -13.37 -13.09 5.56
N GLU A 325 -13.17 -11.78 5.63
CA GLU A 325 -13.79 -10.92 6.64
C GLU A 325 -14.67 -9.88 5.93
N PRO A 326 -15.90 -10.23 5.50
CA PRO A 326 -16.73 -9.37 4.64
C PRO A 326 -17.71 -8.48 5.42
N ILE A 327 -17.60 -8.40 6.75
CA ILE A 327 -18.66 -7.90 7.62
C ILE A 327 -18.42 -6.42 7.91
N GLY A 328 -19.17 -5.56 7.23
CA GLY A 328 -19.20 -4.12 7.53
C GLY A 328 -20.18 -3.77 8.65
N THR A 329 -20.26 -2.47 8.97
CA THR A 329 -21.33 -1.90 9.80
C THR A 329 -22.71 -2.33 9.30
N LEU A 330 -23.59 -2.73 10.23
CA LEU A 330 -24.92 -3.29 9.89
C LEU A 330 -24.83 -4.46 8.89
N LEU A 331 -23.76 -5.25 8.95
CA LEU A 331 -23.44 -6.40 8.09
C LEU A 331 -23.09 -6.04 6.63
N PHE A 332 -23.87 -5.17 5.99
CA PHE A 332 -23.82 -4.94 4.54
C PHE A 332 -22.99 -3.75 4.08
N ASN A 333 -22.57 -2.87 5.00
CA ASN A 333 -21.73 -1.73 4.62
C ASN A 333 -20.48 -2.21 3.87
N GLU A 334 -19.99 -1.40 2.93
CA GLU A 334 -18.85 -1.70 2.02
C GLU A 334 -19.12 -2.75 0.94
N ARG A 335 -20.30 -3.41 0.97
CA ARG A 335 -20.76 -4.35 -0.07
C ARG A 335 -19.79 -5.52 -0.33
N MET A 336 -18.88 -5.82 0.60
CA MET A 336 -17.87 -6.86 0.42
C MET A 336 -18.47 -8.27 0.40
N ILE A 337 -19.64 -8.46 1.03
CA ILE A 337 -20.43 -9.70 0.94
C ILE A 337 -20.68 -10.09 -0.52
N GLU A 338 -20.93 -9.14 -1.43
CA GLU A 338 -21.17 -9.45 -2.84
C GLU A 338 -19.94 -10.02 -3.54
N THR A 339 -18.75 -9.49 -3.23
CA THR A 339 -17.47 -10.03 -3.68
C THR A 339 -17.25 -11.42 -3.07
N TYR A 340 -17.61 -11.63 -1.80
CA TYR A 340 -17.51 -12.94 -1.15
C TYR A 340 -18.42 -14.01 -1.80
N LEU A 341 -19.67 -13.65 -2.14
CA LEU A 341 -20.58 -14.53 -2.89
C LEU A 341 -20.08 -14.79 -4.31
N SER A 342 -19.51 -13.77 -4.97
CA SER A 342 -18.89 -13.93 -6.29
C SER A 342 -17.71 -14.91 -6.25
N ALA A 343 -16.93 -14.93 -5.17
CA ALA A 343 -15.85 -15.90 -4.98
C ALA A 343 -16.40 -17.33 -4.80
N ARG A 344 -17.48 -17.49 -4.03
CA ARG A 344 -18.19 -18.77 -3.86
C ARG A 344 -18.61 -19.34 -5.20
N ASP A 345 -19.33 -18.55 -6.00
CA ASP A 345 -19.96 -19.05 -7.23
C ASP A 345 -18.91 -19.41 -8.30
N ARG A 346 -17.79 -18.67 -8.32
CA ARG A 346 -16.72 -18.88 -9.31
C ARG A 346 -15.71 -19.93 -8.88
N PHE A 347 -15.15 -19.78 -7.68
CA PHE A 347 -13.91 -20.47 -7.29
C PHE A 347 -14.12 -21.61 -6.29
N LEU A 348 -15.26 -21.70 -5.59
CA LEU A 348 -15.48 -22.78 -4.61
C LEU A 348 -15.89 -24.09 -5.31
N LYS A 349 -15.33 -25.22 -4.85
CA LYS A 349 -15.79 -26.56 -5.26
C LYS A 349 -17.22 -26.81 -4.78
N PRO A 350 -18.01 -27.64 -5.49
CA PRO A 350 -19.26 -28.17 -4.95
C PRO A 350 -19.01 -28.84 -3.58
N GLY A 351 -19.76 -28.44 -2.55
CA GLY A 351 -19.58 -28.93 -1.18
C GLY A 351 -18.38 -28.32 -0.42
N GLY A 352 -17.68 -27.34 -1.01
CA GLY A 352 -16.64 -26.59 -0.34
C GLY A 352 -17.17 -25.79 0.87
N LYS A 353 -16.27 -25.38 1.75
CA LYS A 353 -16.61 -24.69 3.00
C LYS A 353 -16.41 -23.18 2.88
N MET A 354 -17.20 -22.43 3.63
CA MET A 354 -17.11 -20.97 3.72
C MET A 354 -16.95 -20.57 5.18
N PHE A 355 -15.97 -19.71 5.47
CA PHE A 355 -15.74 -19.11 6.79
C PHE A 355 -15.71 -17.59 6.63
N PRO A 356 -16.73 -16.86 7.12
CA PRO A 356 -17.96 -17.35 7.76
C PRO A 356 -18.93 -18.06 6.80
N SER A 357 -19.69 -19.05 7.29
CA SER A 357 -20.74 -19.71 6.47
C SER A 357 -22.07 -18.95 6.51
N LYS A 358 -22.34 -18.26 7.61
CA LYS A 358 -23.60 -17.57 7.88
C LYS A 358 -23.33 -16.31 8.68
N SER A 359 -24.26 -15.36 8.60
CA SER A 359 -24.32 -14.20 9.49
C SER A 359 -25.76 -13.92 9.92
N SER A 360 -25.95 -13.21 11.03
CA SER A 360 -27.26 -12.82 11.53
C SER A 360 -27.29 -11.33 11.82
N LEU A 361 -28.28 -10.63 11.25
CA LEU A 361 -28.59 -9.24 11.59
C LEU A 361 -29.68 -9.22 12.66
N TYR A 362 -29.45 -8.49 13.74
CA TYR A 362 -30.40 -8.30 14.82
C TYR A 362 -30.88 -6.84 14.82
N ILE A 363 -32.19 -6.64 14.92
CA ILE A 363 -32.81 -5.32 14.95
C ILE A 363 -33.76 -5.26 16.14
N ALA A 364 -33.58 -4.28 17.02
CA ALA A 364 -34.46 -4.02 18.15
C ALA A 364 -34.80 -2.53 18.23
N PRO A 365 -36.05 -2.16 18.55
CA PRO A 365 -36.37 -0.79 18.91
C PRO A 365 -35.72 -0.44 20.26
N PHE A 366 -35.22 0.78 20.38
CA PHE A 366 -34.64 1.29 21.63
C PHE A 366 -35.13 2.72 21.89
N VAL A 367 -35.03 3.16 23.15
CA VAL A 367 -35.30 4.54 23.55
C VAL A 367 -34.05 5.15 24.15
N ASP A 368 -33.59 6.25 23.58
CA ASP A 368 -32.48 7.03 24.13
C ASP A 368 -32.75 8.52 23.93
N TYR A 369 -33.24 9.15 25.00
CA TYR A 369 -33.54 10.59 24.99
C TYR A 369 -32.27 11.44 24.92
N VAL A 370 -31.17 10.97 25.51
CA VAL A 370 -29.90 11.70 25.53
C VAL A 370 -29.34 11.74 24.11
N LEU A 371 -29.24 10.58 23.45
CA LEU A 371 -28.79 10.51 22.06
C LEU A 371 -29.66 11.35 21.13
N HIS A 372 -30.99 11.25 21.25
CA HIS A 372 -31.91 12.04 20.44
C HIS A 372 -31.70 13.55 20.67
N SER A 373 -31.57 13.98 21.92
CA SER A 373 -31.31 15.37 22.27
C SER A 373 -29.95 15.84 21.73
N ASP A 374 -28.91 15.02 21.80
CA ASP A 374 -27.58 15.35 21.29
C ASP A 374 -27.57 15.51 19.77
N MET A 375 -28.31 14.65 19.05
CA MET A 375 -28.48 14.82 17.60
C MET A 375 -29.22 16.13 17.29
N MET A 376 -30.31 16.43 18.00
CA MET A 376 -31.04 17.67 17.80
C MET A 376 -30.22 18.92 18.18
N ASN A 377 -29.36 18.81 19.19
CA ASN A 377 -28.50 19.90 19.66
C ASN A 377 -27.48 20.31 18.60
N LYS A 378 -26.98 19.37 17.78
CA LYS A 378 -26.12 19.69 16.62
C LYS A 378 -26.84 20.59 15.60
N CYS A 379 -28.15 20.43 15.46
CA CYS A 379 -28.96 21.25 14.55
C CYS A 379 -29.26 22.65 15.10
N ASN A 380 -29.08 22.91 16.41
CA ASN A 380 -29.39 24.21 17.01
C ASN A 380 -28.55 25.36 16.44
N PHE A 381 -27.36 25.08 15.89
CA PHE A 381 -26.56 26.08 15.18
C PHE A 381 -27.37 26.79 14.08
N TRP A 382 -28.23 26.05 13.39
CA TRP A 382 -29.05 26.55 12.30
C TRP A 382 -30.25 27.38 12.76
N LYS A 383 -30.56 27.44 14.07
CA LYS A 383 -31.64 28.29 14.60
C LYS A 383 -31.28 29.78 14.67
N GLN A 384 -30.03 30.14 14.38
CA GLN A 384 -29.55 31.52 14.49
C GLN A 384 -30.13 32.40 13.37
N THR A 385 -30.73 33.53 13.75
CA THR A 385 -31.37 34.47 12.80
C THR A 385 -30.48 35.64 12.40
N GLN A 386 -29.28 35.78 12.97
CA GLN A 386 -28.37 36.92 12.78
C GLN A 386 -26.90 36.47 12.67
N PHE A 387 -26.63 35.24 12.24
CA PHE A 387 -25.27 34.74 12.10
C PHE A 387 -24.52 35.54 11.03
N CYS A 388 -23.59 36.40 11.46
CA CYS A 388 -22.90 37.35 10.58
C CYS A 388 -23.87 38.20 9.72
N GLY A 389 -25.04 38.54 10.27
CA GLY A 389 -26.08 39.30 9.57
C GLY A 389 -26.97 38.46 8.63
N VAL A 390 -26.87 37.13 8.68
CA VAL A 390 -27.67 36.21 7.86
C VAL A 390 -28.57 35.36 8.76
N ASP A 391 -29.83 35.19 8.35
CA ASP A 391 -30.77 34.28 9.00
C ASP A 391 -30.60 32.85 8.46
N LEU A 392 -30.08 31.95 9.31
CA LEU A 392 -29.85 30.54 8.97
C LEU A 392 -31.08 29.66 9.22
N SER A 393 -32.12 30.17 9.90
CA SER A 393 -33.26 29.36 10.37
C SER A 393 -34.05 28.69 9.26
N ASN A 394 -34.03 29.26 8.06
CA ASN A 394 -34.65 28.67 6.86
C ASN A 394 -33.99 27.35 6.42
N ALA A 395 -32.78 27.02 6.89
CA ALA A 395 -32.09 25.76 6.61
C ALA A 395 -32.23 24.72 7.74
N LEU A 396 -32.92 25.04 8.84
CA LEU A 396 -33.02 24.16 10.01
C LEU A 396 -33.64 22.80 9.67
N GLU A 397 -34.72 22.78 8.88
CA GLU A 397 -35.41 21.54 8.51
C GLU A 397 -34.49 20.62 7.70
N VAL A 398 -33.71 21.18 6.77
CA VAL A 398 -32.72 20.44 5.99
C VAL A 398 -31.65 19.85 6.90
N ALA A 399 -31.12 20.64 7.84
CA ALA A 399 -30.11 20.19 8.79
C ALA A 399 -30.62 19.07 9.71
N VAL A 400 -31.88 19.12 10.15
CA VAL A 400 -32.49 18.04 10.95
C VAL A 400 -32.63 16.77 10.13
N VAL A 401 -33.18 16.87 8.91
CA VAL A 401 -33.32 15.70 8.03
C VAL A 401 -31.96 15.06 7.75
N GLU A 402 -30.93 15.85 7.46
CA GLU A 402 -29.58 15.34 7.20
C GLU A 402 -28.98 14.66 8.44
N GLN A 403 -29.09 15.29 9.61
CA GLN A 403 -28.54 14.76 10.86
C GLN A 403 -29.18 13.42 11.26
N PHE A 404 -30.49 13.27 11.10
CA PHE A 404 -31.21 12.04 11.46
C PHE A 404 -31.14 10.94 10.38
N ARG A 405 -30.56 11.22 9.21
CA ARG A 405 -30.25 10.20 8.19
C ARG A 405 -28.91 9.51 8.42
N GLN A 406 -28.08 10.04 9.32
CA GLN A 406 -26.78 9.44 9.65
C GLN A 406 -26.98 8.27 10.63
N PRO A 407 -26.55 7.04 10.29
CA PRO A 407 -26.49 5.96 11.25
C PRO A 407 -25.51 6.32 12.38
N VAL A 408 -25.92 6.10 13.62
CA VAL A 408 -25.04 6.26 14.79
C VAL A 408 -24.41 4.90 15.09
N VAL A 409 -23.08 4.83 15.08
CA VAL A 409 -22.31 3.64 15.44
C VAL A 409 -21.73 3.85 16.83
N ASP A 410 -22.38 3.29 17.83
CA ASP A 410 -21.96 3.36 19.23
C ASP A 410 -22.52 2.17 20.02
N TYR A 411 -22.09 2.04 21.26
CA TYR A 411 -22.65 1.13 22.24
C TYR A 411 -23.85 1.77 22.94
N ILE A 412 -24.87 0.96 23.21
CA ILE A 412 -26.01 1.36 24.05
C ILE A 412 -26.16 0.38 25.21
N ASP A 413 -26.72 0.86 26.32
CA ASP A 413 -27.09 0.00 27.44
C ASP A 413 -28.26 -0.92 27.01
N PRO A 414 -28.16 -2.25 27.16
CA PRO A 414 -29.24 -3.18 26.79
C PRO A 414 -30.60 -2.90 27.47
N SER A 415 -30.63 -2.19 28.60
CA SER A 415 -31.86 -1.76 29.27
C SER A 415 -32.66 -0.73 28.48
N LEU A 416 -32.05 -0.07 27.49
CA LEU A 416 -32.72 0.88 26.59
C LEU A 416 -33.52 0.19 25.48
N LEU A 417 -33.38 -1.13 25.32
CA LEU A 417 -34.14 -1.91 24.35
C LEU A 417 -35.61 -2.04 24.79
N LEU A 418 -36.54 -1.70 23.90
CA LEU A 418 -37.98 -1.73 24.16
C LEU A 418 -38.60 -3.11 23.92
N ALA A 419 -37.92 -3.97 23.17
CA ALA A 419 -38.36 -5.31 22.83
C ALA A 419 -37.17 -6.23 22.53
N PRO A 420 -37.33 -7.56 22.63
CA PRO A 420 -36.35 -8.50 22.10
C PRO A 420 -36.04 -8.25 20.62
N PRO A 421 -34.81 -8.50 20.15
CA PRO A 421 -34.45 -8.26 18.76
C PRO A 421 -35.16 -9.24 17.83
N HIS A 422 -35.57 -8.73 16.68
CA HIS A 422 -35.86 -9.56 15.52
C HIS A 422 -34.54 -9.95 14.83
N GLN A 423 -34.43 -11.21 14.40
CA GLN A 423 -33.23 -11.75 13.77
C GLN A 423 -33.52 -12.13 12.31
N LYS A 424 -32.66 -11.71 11.39
CA LYS A 424 -32.61 -12.21 10.00
C LYS A 424 -31.26 -12.90 9.78
N GLU A 425 -31.29 -14.18 9.45
CA GLU A 425 -30.09 -14.97 9.13
C GLU A 425 -29.82 -14.95 7.62
N PHE A 426 -28.55 -14.84 7.26
CA PHE A 426 -28.04 -14.87 5.89
C PHE A 426 -27.08 -16.06 5.75
N ASP A 427 -27.48 -17.07 4.98
CA ASP A 427 -26.66 -18.25 4.71
C ASP A 427 -25.81 -18.02 3.46
N PHE A 428 -24.55 -17.62 3.65
CA PHE A 428 -23.62 -17.32 2.56
C PHE A 428 -23.34 -18.53 1.66
N THR A 429 -23.67 -19.75 2.08
CA THR A 429 -23.52 -20.93 1.22
C THR A 429 -24.62 -21.09 0.17
N LYS A 430 -25.74 -20.36 0.33
CA LYS A 430 -26.95 -20.52 -0.51
C LYS A 430 -27.49 -19.22 -1.08
N ILE A 431 -27.35 -18.13 -0.34
CA ILE A 431 -27.96 -16.84 -0.70
C ILE A 431 -27.40 -16.34 -2.03
N SER A 432 -28.26 -15.85 -2.91
CA SER A 432 -27.82 -15.25 -4.17
C SER A 432 -27.44 -13.79 -3.95
N ARG A 433 -26.65 -13.23 -4.86
CA ARG A 433 -26.30 -11.81 -4.80
C ARG A 433 -27.53 -10.93 -4.94
N GLU A 434 -28.46 -11.29 -5.83
CA GLU A 434 -29.69 -10.56 -6.11
C GLU A 434 -30.58 -10.46 -4.86
N SER A 435 -30.63 -11.53 -4.05
CA SER A 435 -31.41 -11.51 -2.81
C SER A 435 -30.84 -10.62 -1.69
N LEU A 436 -29.67 -10.00 -1.89
CA LEU A 436 -29.17 -8.95 -1.00
C LEU A 436 -29.75 -7.56 -1.35
N GLU A 437 -30.29 -7.40 -2.57
CA GLU A 437 -30.91 -6.15 -3.03
C GLU A 437 -32.41 -6.07 -2.66
N GLU A 438 -33.03 -7.23 -2.38
CA GLU A 438 -34.41 -7.40 -1.88
C GLU A 438 -34.51 -7.28 -0.34
#